data_AF-A0A133YSI4-F1
#
_entry.id   AF-A0A133YSI4-F1
#
_cell.length_a   1.000
_cell.length_b   1.000
_cell.length_c   1.000
_cell.angle_alpha   90.00
_cell.angle_beta   90.00
_cell.angle_gamma   90.00
#
_symmetry.space_group_name_H-M   'P 1'
#
loop_
_entity.id
_entity.type
_entity.pdbx_description
1 polymer ?
#
loop_
_entity_poly.entity_id
_entity_poly.type
_entity_poly.pdbx_seq_one_letter_code
_entity_poly.pdbx_strand_id
1 'polypeptide(L)'
;MKTIKQLIIALIISSLIFACFLPIYNKKVEDGFDVSSVKNNSIRYGIEFKKYMSYDAIAKSLTKDTILLMGSSELIVNNDFEEHPKQLLDYKDKNIMQVGEGYFQSLFHAIALGSVGNDIKNKTVNLIVSMQWFEDGGIKPEAFLYRFSMDHINHFYKNDRISKQLKDKVYDRIL
;
A
#
# COMPACT_ATOMS: atom_id res chain seq x y z
N MET A 1 19.75 -35.26 34.24
CA MET A 1 18.72 -35.92 33.38
C MET A 1 17.32 -35.32 33.51
N LYS A 2 16.80 -35.03 34.72
CA LYS A 2 15.45 -34.43 34.89
C LYS A 2 15.29 -33.05 34.23
N THR A 3 16.29 -32.19 34.35
CA THR A 3 16.31 -30.83 33.78
C THR A 3 16.30 -30.84 32.25
N ILE A 4 17.09 -31.71 31.62
CA ILE A 4 17.10 -31.87 30.15
C ILE A 4 15.75 -32.39 29.65
N LYS A 5 15.13 -33.35 30.36
CA LYS A 5 13.80 -33.86 30.01
C LYS A 5 12.72 -32.77 30.10
N GLN A 6 12.79 -31.90 31.10
CA GLN A 6 11.89 -30.75 31.24
C GLN A 6 12.08 -29.72 30.13
N LEU A 7 13.32 -29.45 29.73
CA LEU A 7 13.63 -28.54 28.62
C LEU A 7 13.04 -29.04 27.29
N ILE A 8 13.19 -30.34 27.02
CA ILE A 8 12.63 -30.97 25.81
C ILE A 8 11.10 -30.88 25.81
N ILE A 9 10.45 -31.15 26.95
CA ILE A 9 8.99 -31.04 27.07
C ILE A 9 8.54 -29.59 26.84
N ALA A 10 9.24 -28.59 27.37
CA ALA A 10 8.91 -27.19 27.17
C ALA A 10 9.03 -26.77 25.69
N LEU A 11 10.06 -27.22 24.97
CA LEU A 11 10.23 -26.95 23.53
C LEU A 11 9.12 -27.59 22.69
N ILE A 12 8.73 -28.81 23.02
CA ILE A 12 7.62 -29.50 22.34
C ILE A 12 6.33 -28.73 22.55
N ILE A 13 6.00 -28.36 23.80
CA ILE A 13 4.79 -27.60 24.11
C ILE A 13 4.79 -26.24 23.41
N SER A 14 5.91 -25.52 23.42
CA SER A 14 6.03 -24.24 22.73
C SER A 14 5.83 -24.36 21.22
N SER A 15 6.43 -25.37 20.57
CA SER A 15 6.20 -25.64 19.14
C SER A 15 4.75 -26.00 18.85
N LEU A 16 4.10 -26.77 19.72
CA LEU A 16 2.70 -27.17 19.57
C LEU A 16 1.75 -25.98 19.70
N ILE A 17 2.00 -25.10 20.68
CA ILE A 17 1.25 -23.84 20.83
C ILE A 17 1.46 -22.96 19.59
N PHE A 18 2.69 -22.81 19.12
CA PHE A 18 3.00 -22.01 17.93
C PHE A 18 2.29 -22.59 16.69
N ALA A 19 2.37 -23.90 16.46
CA ALA A 19 1.73 -24.57 15.34
C ALA A 19 0.19 -24.49 15.36
N CYS A 20 -0.45 -24.46 16.54
CA CYS A 20 -1.89 -24.25 16.66
C CYS A 20 -2.28 -22.77 16.54
N PHE A 21 -1.47 -21.86 17.08
CA PHE A 21 -1.80 -20.43 17.11
C PHE A 21 -1.57 -19.77 15.75
N LEU A 22 -0.53 -20.13 15.01
CA LEU A 22 -0.22 -19.58 13.68
C LEU A 22 -1.40 -19.68 12.69
N PRO A 23 -2.05 -20.84 12.48
CA PRO A 23 -3.16 -20.95 11.54
C PRO A 23 -4.40 -20.19 12.01
N ILE A 24 -4.66 -20.13 13.33
CA ILE A 24 -5.78 -19.35 13.89
C ILE A 24 -5.54 -17.86 13.68
N TYR A 25 -4.31 -17.39 13.94
CA TYR A 25 -3.92 -16.00 13.74
C TYR A 25 -3.97 -15.64 12.24
N ASN A 26 -3.38 -16.46 11.37
CA ASN A 26 -3.40 -16.25 9.92
C ASN A 26 -4.82 -16.19 9.39
N LYS A 27 -5.69 -17.13 9.78
CA LYS A 27 -7.10 -17.11 9.39
C LYS A 27 -7.81 -15.85 9.88
N LYS A 28 -7.57 -15.43 11.13
CA LYS A 28 -8.18 -14.21 11.68
C LYS A 28 -7.69 -12.94 10.98
N VAL A 29 -6.43 -12.91 10.56
CA VAL A 29 -5.86 -11.83 9.75
C VAL A 29 -6.46 -11.85 8.35
N GLU A 30 -6.58 -13.00 7.71
CA GLU A 30 -7.24 -13.14 6.41
C GLU A 30 -8.70 -12.69 6.46
N ASP A 31 -9.48 -13.15 7.46
CA ASP A 31 -10.90 -12.81 7.62
C ASP A 31 -11.11 -11.33 8.06
N GLY A 32 -10.24 -10.80 8.93
CA GLY A 32 -10.33 -9.42 9.44
C GLY A 32 -9.78 -8.36 8.49
N PHE A 33 -8.99 -8.78 7.50
CA PHE A 33 -8.39 -7.94 6.45
C PHE A 33 -8.82 -8.43 5.05
N ASP A 34 -9.98 -9.07 4.94
CA ASP A 34 -10.53 -9.45 3.65
C ASP A 34 -11.07 -8.20 2.95
N VAL A 35 -10.18 -7.44 2.32
CA VAL A 35 -10.50 -6.34 1.39
C VAL A 35 -11.49 -6.83 0.32
N SER A 36 -11.48 -8.12 -0.02
CA SER A 36 -12.40 -8.77 -0.96
C SER A 36 -13.82 -8.94 -0.39
N SER A 37 -14.01 -8.91 0.93
CA SER A 37 -15.33 -8.92 1.59
C SER A 37 -16.03 -7.56 1.58
N VAL A 38 -15.26 -6.47 1.41
CA VAL A 38 -15.78 -5.11 1.32
C VAL A 38 -16.38 -4.90 -0.07
N LYS A 39 -17.70 -5.09 -0.17
CA LYS A 39 -18.43 -5.01 -1.44
C LYS A 39 -18.62 -3.58 -1.96
N ASN A 40 -18.32 -2.56 -1.16
CA ASN A 40 -18.47 -1.14 -1.52
C ASN A 40 -17.11 -0.48 -1.78
N ASN A 41 -17.11 0.81 -2.15
CA ASN A 41 -15.89 1.55 -2.46
C ASN A 41 -15.21 2.18 -1.23
N SER A 42 -15.58 1.78 -0.01
CA SER A 42 -15.08 2.41 1.23
C SER A 42 -13.56 2.35 1.37
N ILE A 43 -12.91 1.25 0.97
CA ILE A 43 -11.45 1.17 0.97
C ILE A 43 -10.87 2.10 -0.10
N ARG A 44 -11.44 2.10 -1.31
CA ARG A 44 -10.94 2.93 -2.42
C ARG A 44 -10.96 4.42 -2.07
N TYR A 45 -12.03 4.87 -1.43
CA TYR A 45 -12.25 6.26 -1.04
C TYR A 45 -11.80 6.63 0.37
N GLY A 46 -11.46 5.65 1.20
CA GLY A 46 -10.94 5.90 2.54
C GLY A 46 -9.66 6.73 2.49
N ILE A 47 -9.59 7.80 3.26
CA ILE A 47 -8.44 8.72 3.28
C ILE A 47 -7.38 8.34 4.33
N GLU A 48 -7.50 7.14 4.88
CA GLU A 48 -6.62 6.69 5.96
C GLU A 48 -5.20 6.46 5.46
N PHE A 49 -4.24 7.11 6.12
CA PHE A 49 -2.82 7.04 5.77
C PHE A 49 -2.31 5.58 5.65
N LYS A 50 -2.72 4.70 6.57
CA LYS A 50 -2.37 3.27 6.58
C LYS A 50 -2.79 2.51 5.31
N LYS A 51 -3.87 2.95 4.64
CA LYS A 51 -4.29 2.40 3.34
C LYS A 51 -3.22 2.65 2.30
N TYR A 52 -2.75 3.89 2.20
CA TYR A 52 -1.79 4.29 1.18
C TYR A 52 -0.43 3.63 1.34
N MET A 53 -0.08 3.20 2.56
CA MET A 53 1.18 2.52 2.84
C MET A 53 1.12 0.99 2.64
N SER A 54 -0.07 0.43 2.43
CA SER A 54 -0.28 -1.02 2.35
C SER A 54 -0.40 -1.47 0.90
N TYR A 55 0.48 -2.40 0.50
CA TYR A 55 0.38 -3.10 -0.78
C TYR A 55 -0.98 -3.79 -0.90
N ASP A 56 -1.37 -4.58 0.10
CA ASP A 56 -2.60 -5.37 0.08
C ASP A 56 -3.86 -4.49 -0.03
N ALA A 57 -3.93 -3.40 0.72
CA ALA A 57 -5.08 -2.50 0.69
C ALA A 57 -5.30 -1.89 -0.71
N ILE A 58 -4.20 -1.57 -1.41
CA ILE A 58 -4.26 -1.04 -2.78
C ILE A 58 -4.49 -2.18 -3.77
N ALA A 59 -3.59 -3.17 -3.84
CA ALA A 59 -3.58 -4.24 -4.82
C ALA A 59 -4.88 -5.04 -4.86
N LYS A 60 -5.41 -5.45 -3.69
CA LYS A 60 -6.67 -6.22 -3.62
C LYS A 60 -7.91 -5.40 -3.99
N SER A 61 -7.82 -4.08 -3.90
CA SER A 61 -8.91 -3.16 -4.27
C SER A 61 -8.91 -2.79 -5.75
N LEU A 62 -7.84 -3.07 -6.48
CA LEU A 62 -7.72 -2.80 -7.91
C LEU A 62 -8.47 -3.87 -8.73
N THR A 63 -9.51 -3.44 -9.44
CA THR A 63 -10.21 -4.27 -10.41
C THR A 63 -10.00 -3.74 -11.83
N LYS A 64 -10.52 -4.44 -12.85
CA LYS A 64 -10.52 -3.94 -14.24
C LYS A 64 -11.28 -2.61 -14.40
N ASP A 65 -12.20 -2.34 -13.49
CA ASP A 65 -13.12 -1.20 -13.49
C ASP A 65 -12.62 -0.05 -12.60
N THR A 66 -11.50 -0.26 -11.89
CA THR A 66 -10.90 0.71 -10.97
C THR A 66 -9.86 1.57 -11.68
N ILE A 67 -10.03 2.88 -11.64
CA ILE A 67 -9.08 3.88 -12.08
C ILE A 67 -8.11 4.15 -10.93
N LEU A 68 -6.81 3.90 -11.11
CA LEU A 68 -5.80 4.35 -10.15
C LEU A 68 -5.55 5.85 -10.36
N LEU A 69 -5.81 6.65 -9.33
CA LEU A 69 -5.56 8.09 -9.29
C LEU A 69 -4.55 8.40 -8.18
N MET A 70 -3.37 8.85 -8.59
CA MET A 70 -2.26 9.20 -7.72
C MET A 70 -2.08 10.71 -7.67
N GLY A 71 -1.69 11.22 -6.50
CA GLY A 71 -1.53 12.65 -6.25
C GLY A 71 -1.10 12.94 -4.82
N SER A 72 -1.31 14.16 -4.36
CA SER A 72 -1.00 14.63 -3.01
C SER A 72 -2.25 15.08 -2.24
N SER A 73 -2.20 16.25 -1.59
CA SER A 73 -3.25 16.78 -0.73
C SER A 73 -4.55 17.07 -1.48
N GLU A 74 -4.49 17.34 -2.79
CA GLU A 74 -5.64 17.61 -3.64
C GLU A 74 -6.66 16.45 -3.69
N LEU A 75 -6.22 15.23 -3.37
CA LEU A 75 -7.11 14.05 -3.33
C LEU A 75 -7.89 13.91 -2.03
N ILE A 76 -7.51 14.64 -0.98
CA ILE A 76 -8.18 14.60 0.33
C ILE A 76 -8.86 15.92 0.69
N VAL A 77 -8.33 17.04 0.20
CA VAL A 77 -8.91 18.36 0.41
C VAL A 77 -10.22 18.44 -0.36
N ASN A 78 -11.29 18.84 0.33
CA ASN A 78 -12.63 19.01 -0.26
C ASN A 78 -13.16 17.78 -0.97
N ASN A 79 -12.75 16.58 -0.55
CA ASN A 79 -13.19 15.36 -1.20
C ASN A 79 -14.71 15.12 -1.04
N ASP A 80 -15.37 15.83 -0.11
CA ASP A 80 -16.81 15.82 0.12
C ASP A 80 -17.60 16.76 -0.81
N PHE A 81 -16.92 17.56 -1.63
CA PHE A 81 -17.58 18.42 -2.61
C PHE A 81 -18.14 17.58 -3.75
N GLU A 82 -19.31 17.95 -4.26
CA GLU A 82 -20.04 17.20 -5.30
C GLU A 82 -19.23 17.03 -6.59
N GLU A 83 -18.34 17.97 -6.89
CA GLU A 83 -17.49 17.97 -8.08
C GLU A 83 -16.23 17.10 -7.93
N HIS A 84 -15.93 16.62 -6.72
CA HIS A 84 -14.76 15.77 -6.52
C HIS A 84 -14.93 14.46 -7.30
N PRO A 85 -13.91 13.94 -8.01
CA PRO A 85 -14.03 12.75 -8.84
C PRO A 85 -14.59 11.52 -8.11
N LYS A 86 -14.37 11.41 -6.80
CA LYS A 86 -14.94 10.35 -5.96
C LYS A 86 -16.48 10.34 -5.97
N GLN A 87 -17.12 11.50 -5.99
CA GLN A 87 -18.58 11.63 -5.98
C GLN A 87 -19.17 11.22 -7.34
N LEU A 88 -18.48 11.59 -8.42
CA LEU A 88 -18.92 11.27 -9.78
C LEU A 88 -18.75 9.79 -10.10
N LEU A 89 -17.70 9.14 -9.60
CA LEU A 89 -17.32 7.78 -9.97
C LEU A 89 -17.48 6.79 -8.81
N ASP A 90 -18.58 6.82 -8.05
CA ASP A 90 -18.84 5.84 -6.97
C ASP A 90 -19.70 4.65 -7.42
N TYR A 91 -19.37 4.04 -8.56
CA TYR A 91 -20.10 2.88 -9.07
C TYR A 91 -19.36 1.57 -8.78
N LYS A 92 -20.12 0.47 -8.77
CA LYS A 92 -19.57 -0.88 -8.58
C LYS A 92 -18.62 -1.27 -9.72
N ASP A 93 -18.95 -0.86 -10.94
CA ASP A 93 -18.29 -1.18 -12.21
C ASP A 93 -17.57 0.04 -12.83
N LYS A 94 -17.47 1.14 -12.08
CA LYS A 94 -16.60 2.27 -12.42
C LYS A 94 -16.27 3.07 -11.16
N ASN A 95 -15.02 2.99 -10.72
CA ASN A 95 -14.57 3.64 -9.49
C ASN A 95 -13.12 4.11 -9.53
N ILE A 96 -12.73 4.91 -8.56
CA ILE A 96 -11.36 5.41 -8.40
C ILE A 96 -10.76 4.82 -7.13
N MET A 97 -9.54 4.28 -7.25
CA MET A 97 -8.62 4.10 -6.11
C MET A 97 -7.74 5.35 -6.02
N GLN A 98 -8.00 6.20 -5.03
CA GLN A 98 -7.15 7.36 -4.76
C GLN A 98 -5.96 6.97 -3.89
N VAL A 99 -4.77 7.44 -4.25
CA VAL A 99 -3.52 7.26 -3.50
C VAL A 99 -2.79 8.60 -3.43
N GLY A 100 -2.95 9.30 -2.31
CA GLY A 100 -2.32 10.60 -2.12
C GLY A 100 -2.79 11.31 -0.86
N GLU A 101 -1.86 12.08 -0.30
CA GLU A 101 -2.07 12.99 0.82
C GLU A 101 -0.98 14.07 0.77
N GLY A 102 -0.93 15.00 1.73
CA GLY A 102 0.15 16.01 1.78
C GLY A 102 1.53 15.38 1.69
N TYR A 103 2.42 15.93 0.87
CA TYR A 103 3.80 15.46 0.64
C TYR A 103 3.95 14.08 -0.04
N PHE A 104 2.88 13.48 -0.57
CA PHE A 104 3.00 12.39 -1.52
C PHE A 104 3.48 12.95 -2.87
N GLN A 105 4.71 12.62 -3.25
CA GLN A 105 5.34 13.13 -4.48
C GLN A 105 5.92 11.97 -5.30
N SER A 106 6.63 12.30 -6.38
CA SER A 106 7.16 11.36 -7.37
C SER A 106 7.92 10.16 -6.79
N LEU A 107 8.73 10.33 -5.73
CA LEU A 107 9.49 9.22 -5.15
C LEU A 107 8.57 8.17 -4.53
N PHE A 108 7.61 8.60 -3.71
CA PHE A 108 6.61 7.71 -3.14
C PHE A 108 5.79 7.03 -4.24
N HIS A 109 5.28 7.79 -5.22
CA HIS A 109 4.46 7.23 -6.28
C HIS A 109 5.23 6.23 -7.16
N ALA A 110 6.52 6.46 -7.42
CA ALA A 110 7.35 5.51 -8.13
C ALA A 110 7.49 4.18 -7.37
N ILE A 111 7.72 4.24 -6.05
CA ILE A 111 7.82 3.07 -5.18
C ILE A 111 6.48 2.32 -5.12
N ALA A 112 5.38 3.04 -4.84
CA ALA A 112 4.05 2.45 -4.74
C ALA A 112 3.59 1.84 -6.07
N LEU A 113 3.78 2.54 -7.19
CA LEU A 113 3.42 2.02 -8.52
C LEU A 113 4.29 0.82 -8.91
N GLY A 114 5.59 0.85 -8.64
CA GLY A 114 6.45 -0.31 -8.89
C GLY A 114 6.11 -1.49 -7.97
N SER A 115 5.53 -1.23 -6.80
CA SER A 115 5.02 -2.25 -5.89
C SER A 115 3.73 -2.91 -6.41
N VAL A 116 2.70 -2.14 -6.79
CA VAL A 116 1.37 -2.66 -7.18
C VAL A 116 1.15 -2.81 -8.69
N GLY A 117 2.13 -2.44 -9.51
CA GLY A 117 1.95 -2.28 -10.97
C GLY A 117 1.53 -3.56 -11.69
N ASN A 118 1.86 -4.73 -11.15
CA ASN A 118 1.44 -6.03 -11.71
C ASN A 118 -0.04 -6.34 -11.46
N ASP A 119 -0.66 -5.67 -10.48
CA ASP A 119 -2.06 -5.88 -10.08
C ASP A 119 -3.02 -4.98 -10.85
N ILE A 120 -2.53 -3.93 -11.51
CA ILE A 120 -3.33 -2.98 -12.30
C ILE A 120 -3.84 -3.66 -13.58
N LYS A 121 -5.09 -4.14 -13.56
CA LYS A 121 -5.67 -4.94 -14.65
C LYS A 121 -5.92 -4.16 -15.93
N ASN A 122 -6.32 -2.89 -15.83
CA ASN A 122 -6.61 -2.03 -16.98
C ASN A 122 -5.39 -1.26 -17.51
N LYS A 123 -4.19 -1.50 -16.93
CA LYS A 123 -2.89 -0.92 -17.33
C LYS A 123 -2.87 0.61 -17.48
N THR A 124 -3.79 1.32 -16.81
CA THR A 124 -3.90 2.78 -16.88
C THR A 124 -3.68 3.36 -15.50
N VAL A 125 -2.86 4.42 -15.43
CA VAL A 125 -2.55 5.15 -14.19
C VAL A 125 -2.72 6.63 -14.47
N ASN A 126 -3.40 7.31 -13.55
CA ASN A 126 -3.55 8.76 -13.59
C ASN A 126 -2.71 9.34 -12.47
N LEU A 127 -1.83 10.28 -12.79
CA LEU A 127 -0.98 10.97 -11.84
C LEU A 127 -1.24 12.47 -11.99
N ILE A 128 -1.72 13.09 -10.94
CA ILE A 128 -1.74 14.55 -10.84
C ILE A 128 -0.32 14.97 -10.48
N VAL A 129 0.29 15.84 -11.29
CA VAL A 129 1.63 16.36 -11.06
C VAL A 129 1.51 17.82 -10.67
N SER A 130 1.95 18.16 -9.46
CA SER A 130 1.94 19.53 -8.95
C SER A 130 3.31 20.19 -9.18
N MET A 131 3.29 21.44 -9.67
CA MET A 131 4.52 22.21 -9.89
C MET A 131 5.32 22.41 -8.60
N GLN A 132 4.63 22.50 -7.45
CA GLN A 132 5.23 22.64 -6.12
C GLN A 132 6.09 21.43 -5.71
N TRP A 133 6.02 20.30 -6.42
CA TRP A 133 6.89 19.15 -6.14
C TRP A 133 8.33 19.33 -6.65
N PHE A 134 8.55 20.33 -7.51
CA PHE A 134 9.82 20.57 -8.22
C PHE A 134 10.57 21.80 -7.70
N GLU A 135 10.39 22.12 -6.42
CA GLU A 135 11.21 23.14 -5.74
C GLU A 135 12.66 22.68 -5.62
N ASP A 136 13.57 23.64 -5.48
CA ASP A 136 14.99 23.36 -5.26
C ASP A 136 15.18 22.49 -4.00
N GLY A 137 15.90 21.38 -4.15
CA GLY A 137 16.08 20.37 -3.10
C GLY A 137 14.98 19.30 -3.04
N GLY A 138 13.86 19.49 -3.74
CA GLY A 138 12.76 18.52 -3.80
C GLY A 138 12.07 18.30 -2.45
N ILE A 139 11.54 17.09 -2.23
CA ILE A 139 10.87 16.75 -0.97
C ILE A 139 11.86 16.81 0.21
N LYS A 140 11.44 17.46 1.29
CA LYS A 140 12.17 17.46 2.56
C LYS A 140 12.25 16.04 3.15
N PRO A 141 13.42 15.56 3.60
CA PRO A 141 13.57 14.22 4.17
C PRO A 141 12.58 13.91 5.30
N GLU A 142 12.31 14.90 6.17
CA GLU A 142 11.38 14.75 7.30
C GLU A 142 9.95 14.53 6.81
N ALA A 143 9.56 15.19 5.71
CA ALA A 143 8.25 15.00 5.10
C ALA A 143 8.15 13.63 4.41
N PHE A 144 9.21 13.17 3.75
CA PHE A 144 9.24 11.85 3.12
C PHE A 144 9.25 10.71 4.15
N LEU A 145 9.87 10.89 5.32
CA LEU A 145 9.91 9.88 6.37
C LEU A 145 8.50 9.42 6.76
N TYR A 146 7.55 10.36 6.85
CA TYR A 146 6.14 10.05 7.13
C TYR A 146 5.42 9.38 5.96
N ARG A 147 6.02 9.27 4.77
CA ARG A 147 5.46 8.63 3.57
C ARG A 147 6.20 7.35 3.21
N PHE A 148 7.22 6.99 3.97
CA PHE A 148 7.99 5.77 3.76
C PHE A 148 7.15 4.53 4.11
N SER A 149 7.07 3.57 3.19
CA SER A 149 6.44 2.27 3.42
C SER A 149 7.41 1.14 3.10
N MET A 150 7.80 0.40 4.14
CA MET A 150 8.60 -0.80 3.99
C MET A 150 7.86 -1.89 3.20
N ASP A 151 6.53 -1.93 3.29
CA ASP A 151 5.70 -2.89 2.56
C ASP A 151 5.78 -2.65 1.05
N HIS A 152 5.63 -1.40 0.60
CA HIS A 152 5.81 -1.04 -0.80
C HIS A 152 7.27 -1.23 -1.26
N ILE A 153 8.26 -0.88 -0.45
CA ILE A 153 9.67 -1.13 -0.78
C ILE A 153 9.90 -2.63 -1.02
N ASN A 154 9.45 -3.50 -0.11
CA ASN A 154 9.64 -4.94 -0.26
C ASN A 154 9.03 -5.47 -1.57
N HIS A 155 7.81 -5.05 -1.91
CA HIS A 155 7.15 -5.47 -3.15
C HIS A 155 7.81 -4.85 -4.40
N PHE A 156 8.25 -3.60 -4.33
CA PHE A 156 8.99 -2.93 -5.40
C PHE A 156 10.28 -3.67 -5.75
N TYR A 157 11.06 -4.09 -4.74
CA TYR A 157 12.30 -4.84 -4.97
C TYR A 157 12.08 -6.28 -5.44
N LYS A 158 10.95 -6.89 -5.06
CA LYS A 158 10.53 -8.20 -5.56
C LYS A 158 9.94 -8.15 -6.97
N ASN A 159 9.63 -6.97 -7.51
CA ASN A 159 9.08 -6.86 -8.85
C ASN A 159 10.17 -7.07 -9.92
N ASP A 160 10.10 -8.19 -10.64
CA ASP A 160 11.07 -8.57 -11.68
C ASP A 160 10.98 -7.73 -12.96
N ARG A 161 9.90 -6.96 -13.13
CA ARG A 161 9.75 -6.02 -14.25
C ARG A 161 10.54 -4.73 -14.05
N ILE A 162 11.06 -4.50 -12.85
CA ILE A 162 11.83 -3.31 -12.50
C ILE A 162 13.31 -3.67 -12.58
N SER A 163 14.05 -2.93 -13.42
CA SER A 163 15.47 -3.16 -13.59
C SER A 163 16.25 -2.92 -12.30
N LYS A 164 17.37 -3.63 -12.14
CA LYS A 164 18.29 -3.40 -11.02
C LYS A 164 18.74 -1.93 -10.94
N GLN A 165 19.06 -1.32 -12.08
CA GLN A 165 19.46 0.08 -12.14
C GLN A 165 18.41 1.03 -11.56
N LEU A 166 17.12 0.79 -11.82
CA LEU A 166 16.06 1.62 -11.27
C LEU A 166 15.87 1.36 -9.76
N LYS A 167 16.05 0.11 -9.31
CA LYS A 167 16.05 -0.24 -7.89
C LYS A 167 17.17 0.49 -7.15
N ASP A 168 18.39 0.45 -7.68
CA ASP A 168 19.55 1.14 -7.13
C ASP A 168 19.31 2.67 -7.09
N LYS A 169 18.75 3.26 -8.17
CA LYS A 169 18.43 4.70 -8.19
C LYS A 169 17.39 5.09 -7.13
N VAL A 170 16.41 4.24 -6.85
CA VAL A 170 15.43 4.49 -5.77
C VAL A 170 16.09 4.34 -4.40
N TYR A 171 16.98 3.36 -4.23
CA TYR A 171 17.76 3.18 -3.00
C TYR A 171 18.54 4.45 -2.63
N ASP A 172 19.28 5.00 -3.59
CA ASP A 172 20.12 6.19 -3.40
C ASP A 172 19.31 7.45 -3.05
N ARG A 173 18.01 7.46 -3.31
CA ARG A 173 17.09 8.57 -2.97
C ARG A 173 16.48 8.42 -1.58
N ILE A 174 16.55 7.24 -0.99
CA ILE A 174 16.00 6.93 0.33
C ILE A 174 17.07 7.08 1.41
N LEU A 175 18.33 6.78 1.09
CA LEU A 175 19.49 7.03 1.96
C LEU A 175 19.73 8.52 2.19
#